data_AF-A0A3D5WJH6-F1
#
_entry.id   AF-A0A3D5WJH6-F1
#
_cell.length_a   1.000
_cell.length_b   1.000
_cell.length_c   1.000
_cell.angle_alpha   90.00
_cell.angle_beta   90.00
_cell.angle_gamma   90.00
#
_symmetry.space_group_name_H-M   'P 1'
#
loop_
_entity.id
_entity.type
_entity.pdbx_description
1 polymer ?
#
loop_
_entity_poly.entity_id
_entity_poly.type
_entity_poly.pdbx_seq_one_letter_code
_entity_poly.pdbx_strand_id
1 'polypeptide(L)'
;MFYTKERNLLSDGYFTILREIDNCIIVRSKNTGHCWLLQKMPAEVIGWARIKIGHKHTIKTAHFHDHAKARNVECAIKMIKDHDDYVLHPEKYKTGTFN
;
A
#
# COMPACT_ATOMS: atom_id res chain seq x y z
N MET A 1 16.45 0.93 -4.50
CA MET A 1 16.05 -0.37 -3.93
C MET A 1 15.50 -0.20 -2.52
N PHE A 2 14.68 -1.15 -2.06
CA PHE A 2 14.24 -1.20 -0.66
C PHE A 2 15.35 -1.78 0.23
N TYR A 3 15.54 -1.21 1.41
CA TYR A 3 16.51 -1.67 2.39
C TYR A 3 15.99 -2.91 3.10
N THR A 4 16.87 -3.77 3.61
CA THR A 4 16.52 -4.98 4.36
C THR A 4 15.51 -4.70 5.48
N LYS A 5 15.70 -3.61 6.24
CA LYS A 5 14.76 -3.20 7.30
C LYS A 5 13.33 -2.95 6.77
N GLU A 6 13.19 -2.34 5.60
CA GLU A 6 11.89 -2.05 5.00
C GLU A 6 11.24 -3.32 4.42
N ARG A 7 12.06 -4.22 3.84
CA ARG A 7 11.60 -5.52 3.37
C ARG A 7 11.10 -6.40 4.52
N ASN A 8 11.77 -6.34 5.67
CA ASN A 8 11.36 -7.07 6.88
C ASN A 8 9.99 -6.58 7.37
N LEU A 9 9.73 -5.27 7.35
CA LEU A 9 8.42 -4.71 7.69
C LEU A 9 7.31 -5.24 6.76
N LEU A 10 7.60 -5.43 5.47
CA LEU A 10 6.65 -5.99 4.50
C LEU A 10 6.58 -7.53 4.54
N SER A 11 7.44 -8.17 5.32
CA SER A 11 7.48 -9.62 5.51
C SER A 11 6.94 -10.06 6.88
N ASP A 12 6.33 -9.14 7.65
CA ASP A 12 5.83 -9.32 9.03
C ASP A 12 4.66 -10.31 9.17
N GLY A 13 4.31 -11.03 8.10
CA GLY A 13 3.17 -11.94 8.06
C GLY A 13 1.87 -11.30 7.57
N TYR A 14 1.75 -9.96 7.55
CA TYR A 14 0.55 -9.26 7.06
C TYR A 14 0.44 -9.29 5.53
N PHE A 15 1.59 -9.22 4.85
CA PHE A 15 1.66 -9.19 3.40
C PHE A 15 2.31 -10.45 2.81
N THR A 16 1.97 -10.73 1.55
CA THR A 16 2.76 -11.59 0.67
C THR A 16 3.50 -10.70 -0.32
N ILE A 17 4.82 -10.73 -0.33
CA ILE A 17 5.62 -10.07 -1.38
C ILE A 17 5.42 -10.83 -2.68
N LEU A 18 4.88 -10.16 -3.70
CA LEU A 18 4.65 -10.75 -5.02
C LEU A 18 5.84 -10.52 -5.96
N ARG A 19 6.44 -9.34 -5.89
CA ARG A 19 7.56 -8.97 -6.76
C ARG A 19 8.34 -7.81 -6.16
N GLU A 20 9.65 -7.81 -6.37
CA GLU A 20 10.53 -6.69 -6.06
C GLU A 20 11.40 -6.42 -7.29
N ILE A 21 11.43 -5.18 -7.76
CA ILE A 21 12.22 -4.75 -8.91
C ILE A 21 12.68 -3.31 -8.67
N ASP A 22 13.98 -3.07 -8.72
CA ASP A 22 14.57 -1.73 -8.58
C ASP A 22 14.04 -0.97 -7.36
N ASN A 23 13.29 0.11 -7.59
CA ASN A 23 12.71 0.97 -6.57
C ASN A 23 11.26 0.63 -6.24
N CYS A 24 10.76 -0.52 -6.70
CA CYS A 24 9.38 -0.95 -6.58
C CYS A 24 9.28 -2.28 -5.84
N ILE A 25 8.29 -2.37 -4.94
CA ILE A 25 7.86 -3.63 -4.35
C ILE A 25 6.35 -3.76 -4.49
N ILE A 26 5.90 -4.91 -4.96
CA ILE A 26 4.49 -5.26 -5.09
C ILE A 26 4.19 -6.27 -4.00
N VAL A 27 3.18 -5.96 -3.19
CA VAL A 27 2.72 -6.80 -2.10
C VAL A 27 1.23 -7.07 -2.24
N ARG A 28 0.78 -8.19 -1.68
CA ARG A 28 -0.64 -8.52 -1.52
C ARG A 28 -0.99 -8.53 -0.05
N SER A 29 -2.04 -7.83 0.35
CA SER A 29 -2.61 -7.99 1.68
C SER A 29 -3.17 -9.41 1.83
N LYS A 30 -2.83 -10.10 2.93
CA LYS A 30 -3.42 -11.40 3.23
C LYS A 30 -4.85 -11.30 3.75
N ASN A 31 -5.29 -10.11 4.19
CA ASN A 31 -6.62 -9.93 4.77
C ASN A 31 -7.67 -9.60 3.70
N THR A 32 -7.33 -8.78 2.71
CA THR A 32 -8.27 -8.35 1.66
C THR A 32 -7.96 -8.95 0.28
N GLY A 33 -6.77 -9.52 0.08
CA GLY A 33 -6.31 -9.97 -1.24
C GLY A 33 -5.94 -8.83 -2.20
N HIS A 34 -6.11 -7.56 -1.77
CA HIS A 34 -5.75 -6.40 -2.56
C HIS A 34 -4.24 -6.33 -2.80
N CYS A 35 -3.87 -5.85 -3.98
CA CYS A 35 -2.50 -5.70 -4.42
C CYS A 35 -2.06 -4.25 -4.33
N TRP A 36 -0.89 -4.03 -3.76
CA TRP A 36 -0.32 -2.73 -3.49
C TRP A 36 1.06 -2.61 -4.12
N LEU A 37 1.29 -1.51 -4.85
CA LEU A 37 2.59 -1.13 -5.38
C LEU A 37 3.16 -0.03 -4.49
N LEU A 38 4.33 -0.28 -3.90
CA LEU A 38 5.11 0.75 -3.21
C LEU A 38 6.32 1.07 -4.07
N GLN A 39 6.41 2.32 -4.54
CA GLN A 39 7.51 2.78 -5.36
C GLN A 39 8.26 3.91 -4.63
N LYS A 40 9.54 3.70 -4.37
CA LYS A 40 10.45 4.76 -3.93
C LYS A 40 10.68 5.74 -5.09
N MET A 41 10.44 7.01 -4.82
CA MET A 41 10.66 8.08 -5.78
C MET A 41 11.63 9.12 -5.20
N PRO A 42 12.44 9.78 -6.05
CA PRO A 42 13.28 10.89 -5.60
C PRO A 42 12.46 12.04 -5.00
N ALA A 43 13.08 12.78 -4.09
CA ALA A 43 12.43 13.90 -3.40
C ALA A 43 11.98 14.98 -4.41
N GLU A 44 12.80 15.22 -5.43
CA GLU A 44 12.52 16.16 -6.50
C GLU A 44 11.26 15.82 -7.31
N VAL A 45 10.78 14.57 -7.26
CA VAL A 45 9.59 14.13 -8.03
C VAL A 45 8.31 14.20 -7.20
N ILE A 46 8.37 13.87 -5.91
CA ILE A 46 7.17 13.73 -5.05
C ILE A 46 7.19 14.61 -3.79
N GLY A 47 8.14 15.55 -3.71
CA GLY A 47 8.26 16.54 -2.65
C GLY A 47 8.67 15.94 -1.32
N TRP A 48 7.87 16.20 -0.28
CA TRP A 48 8.11 15.68 1.07
C TRP A 48 7.96 14.16 1.16
N ALA A 49 7.17 13.56 0.28
CA ALA A 49 6.93 12.12 0.27
C ALA A 49 8.15 11.39 -0.31
N ARG A 50 8.26 10.09 0.00
CA ARG A 50 9.33 9.22 -0.55
C ARG A 50 8.79 7.95 -1.18
N ILE A 51 7.54 7.60 -0.90
CA ILE A 51 6.86 6.42 -1.43
C ILE A 51 5.60 6.86 -2.16
N LYS A 52 5.48 6.48 -3.44
CA LYS A 52 4.20 6.46 -4.17
C LYS A 52 3.51 5.13 -3.92
N ILE A 53 2.21 5.16 -3.64
CA ILE A 53 1.38 3.98 -3.37
C ILE A 53 0.37 3.83 -4.49
N GLY A 54 0.45 2.72 -5.20
CA GLY A 54 -0.55 2.28 -6.18
C GLY A 54 -1.38 1.14 -5.64
N HIS A 55 -2.62 1.00 -6.13
CA HIS A 55 -3.57 -0.01 -5.66
C HIS A 55 -4.30 -0.69 -6.80
N LYS A 56 -4.60 -1.98 -6.63
CA LYS A 56 -5.60 -2.69 -7.42
C LYS A 56 -6.22 -3.83 -6.60
N HIS A 57 -7.51 -4.09 -6.81
CA HIS A 57 -8.26 -5.05 -6.01
C HIS A 57 -7.79 -6.49 -6.17
N THR A 58 -7.31 -6.87 -7.36
CA THR A 58 -6.88 -8.24 -7.63
C THR A 58 -5.62 -8.28 -8.48
N ILE A 59 -4.90 -9.41 -8.45
CA ILE A 59 -3.73 -9.63 -9.31
C ILE A 59 -4.06 -9.56 -10.80
N LYS A 60 -5.28 -9.94 -11.18
CA LYS A 60 -5.78 -9.95 -12.57
C LYS A 60 -6.14 -8.57 -13.10
N THR A 61 -6.37 -7.60 -12.22
CA THR A 61 -6.65 -6.22 -12.63
C THR A 61 -5.45 -5.66 -13.40
N ALA A 62 -5.70 -5.10 -14.59
CA ALA A 62 -4.66 -4.76 -15.56
C ALA A 62 -3.67 -3.69 -15.06
N HIS A 63 -4.17 -2.67 -14.37
CA HIS A 63 -3.37 -1.51 -13.97
C HIS A 63 -3.55 -1.18 -12.49
N PHE A 64 -2.48 -0.67 -11.87
CA PHE A 64 -2.57 -0.02 -10.56
C PHE A 64 -3.07 1.40 -10.77
N HIS A 65 -4.04 1.83 -9.98
CA HIS A 65 -4.39 3.24 -9.89
C HIS A 65 -3.56 3.92 -8.81
N ASP A 66 -3.32 5.22 -8.99
CA ASP A 66 -2.65 6.04 -7.98
C ASP A 66 -3.55 6.16 -6.75
N HIS A 67 -3.06 5.72 -5.60
CA HIS A 67 -3.83 5.68 -4.37
C HIS A 67 -3.38 6.78 -3.40
N ALA A 68 -2.10 6.83 -3.07
CA ALA A 68 -1.59 7.75 -2.06
C ALA A 68 -0.07 7.99 -2.16
N LYS A 69 0.44 8.85 -1.28
CA LYS A 69 1.87 9.11 -1.08
C LYS A 69 2.20 9.05 0.41
N ALA A 70 3.38 8.53 0.76
CA ALA A 70 3.83 8.39 2.15
C ALA A 70 5.28 8.86 2.36
N ARG A 71 5.59 9.25 3.60
CA ARG A 71 6.93 9.73 4.01
C ARG A 71 7.99 8.62 3.98
N ASN A 72 7.59 7.41 4.35
CA ASN A 72 8.44 6.24 4.45
C ASN A 72 7.57 4.97 4.33
N VAL A 73 8.21 3.80 4.42
CA VAL A 73 7.54 2.50 4.28
C VAL A 73 6.59 2.20 5.43
N GLU A 74 6.91 2.61 6.65
CA GLU A 74 6.04 2.41 7.82
C GLU A 74 4.72 3.17 7.67
N CYS A 75 4.78 4.43 7.24
CA CYS A 75 3.57 5.22 6.93
C CYS A 75 2.77 4.57 5.80
N ALA A 76 3.43 4.07 4.75
CA ALA A 76 2.75 3.40 3.65
C ALA A 76 2.02 2.13 4.13
N ILE A 77 2.67 1.32 4.96
CA ILE A 77 2.07 0.12 5.58
C ILE A 77 0.87 0.53 6.42
N LYS A 78 0.98 1.57 7.25
CA LYS A 78 -0.15 2.03 8.07
C LYS A 78 -1.35 2.40 7.19
N MET A 79 -1.14 3.19 6.13
CA MET A 79 -2.22 3.58 5.21
C MET A 79 -2.89 2.38 4.55
N ILE A 80 -2.10 1.36 4.16
CA ILE A 80 -2.64 0.12 3.59
C ILE A 80 -3.47 -0.64 4.63
N LYS A 81 -2.97 -0.78 5.87
CA LYS A 81 -3.70 -1.45 6.96
C LYS A 81 -5.01 -0.71 7.31
N ASP A 82 -5.00 0.61 7.31
CA ASP A 82 -6.20 1.44 7.52
C ASP A 82 -7.23 1.23 6.38
N HIS A 83 -6.77 1.14 5.12
CA HIS A 83 -7.64 0.83 3.99
C HIS A 83 -8.22 -0.59 4.09
N ASP A 84 -7.41 -1.57 4.46
CA ASP A 84 -7.88 -2.94 4.68
C ASP A 84 -8.93 -2.99 5.80
N ASP A 85 -8.77 -2.25 6.90
CA ASP A 85 -9.80 -2.14 7.96
C ASP A 85 -11.10 -1.55 7.40
N TYR A 86 -11.03 -0.49 6.58
CA TYR A 86 -12.21 0.08 5.93
C TYR A 86 -12.94 -0.93 5.03
N VAL A 87 -12.20 -1.74 4.27
CA VAL A 87 -12.77 -2.77 3.38
C VAL A 87 -13.41 -3.92 4.17
N LEU A 88 -12.78 -4.34 5.27
CA LEU A 88 -13.25 -5.45 6.11
C LEU A 88 -14.38 -5.04 7.06
N HIS A 89 -14.38 -3.78 7.48
CA HIS A 89 -15.28 -3.23 8.49
C HIS A 89 -15.96 -1.94 8.02
N PRO A 90 -16.65 -1.95 6.87
CA PRO A 90 -17.25 -0.74 6.31
C PRO A 90 -18.29 -0.09 7.24
N GLU A 91 -18.91 -0.86 8.14
CA GLU A 91 -19.86 -0.38 9.14
C GLU A 91 -19.28 0.63 10.12
N LYS A 92 -17.98 0.54 10.45
CA LYS A 92 -17.29 1.50 11.34
C LYS A 92 -17.21 2.90 10.72
N TYR A 93 -17.30 2.98 9.39
CA TYR A 93 -17.06 4.19 8.60
C TYR A 93 -18.32 4.72 7.90
N LYS A 94 -19.47 4.06 8.09
CA LYS A 94 -20.77 4.57 7.66
C LYS A 94 -21.28 5.58 8.68
N THR A 95 -20.77 6.81 8.62
CA THR A 95 -21.41 7.95 9.30
C THR A 95 -22.41 8.60 8.35
N GLY A 96 -23.71 8.41 8.64
CA GLY A 96 -24.80 9.28 8.17
C GLY A 96 -25.38 8.96 6.78
N THR A 97 -26.43 8.14 6.74
CA THR A 97 -27.55 8.45 5.86
C THR A 97 -28.06 9.84 6.24
N PHE A 98 -27.86 10.82 5.36
CA PHE A 98 -28.62 12.06 5.42
C PHE A 98 -30.08 11.67 5.15
N ASN A 99 -30.90 11.67 6.20
CA ASN A 99 -32.35 11.78 6.09
C ASN A 99 -32.71 13.24 5.87
#